data_AF-A0A7T3FUZ7-F1
#
_entry.id   AF-A0A7T3FUZ7-F1
#
_cell.length_a   1.000
_cell.length_b   1.000
_cell.length_c   1.000
_cell.angle_alpha   90.00
_cell.angle_beta   90.00
_cell.angle_gamma   90.00
#
_symmetry.space_group_name_H-M   'P 1'
#
loop_
_entity.id
_entity.type
_entity.pdbx_description
1 polymer ?
#
loop_
_entity_poly.entity_id
_entity_poly.type
_entity_poly.pdbx_seq_one_letter_code
_entity_poly.pdbx_strand_id
1 'polypeptide(L)'
;MSTDAAADDGGIYGRVVEALGGRVGGGPVGARLRAWYRSVDPRYRPVTAGTWALALVVYAVGDTGLTTVVLALGGFEANPIARAFLATLGYPGLVVQKGLAVALLVGIWRYYPTVGDASRDPWRLVVPTIAAARGLQLVAIHVSNVLVLV
;
A
#
# COMPACT_ATOMS: atom_id res chain seq x y z
N MET A 1 10.55 23.88 47.31
CA MET A 1 9.37 24.44 46.62
C MET A 1 9.35 23.79 45.25
N SER A 2 8.54 22.73 45.10
CA SER A 2 8.45 21.88 43.92
C SER A 2 7.30 22.39 43.07
N THR A 3 7.55 22.69 41.79
CA THR A 3 6.49 22.94 40.81
C THR A 3 6.33 21.71 39.94
N ASP A 4 5.27 20.97 40.25
CA ASP A 4 4.57 20.11 39.30
C ASP A 4 4.15 20.95 38.09
N ALA A 5 4.54 20.51 36.90
CA ALA A 5 3.90 20.93 35.66
C ALA A 5 3.64 19.66 34.84
N ALA A 6 2.36 19.33 34.80
CA ALA A 6 1.76 18.15 34.24
C ALA A 6 2.20 17.85 32.80
N ALA A 7 2.29 16.55 32.55
CA ALA A 7 2.26 15.95 31.24
C ALA A 7 1.04 16.44 30.42
N ASP A 8 1.30 17.11 29.30
CA ASP A 8 0.33 17.28 28.22
C ASP A 8 1.05 17.22 26.87
N ASP A 9 1.62 16.06 26.58
CA ASP A 9 2.17 15.72 25.25
C ASP A 9 1.25 14.71 24.54
N GLY A 10 -0.06 14.81 24.80
CA GLY A 10 -1.14 14.10 24.11
C GLY A 10 -1.53 14.79 22.80
N GLY A 11 -0.52 15.19 22.02
CA GLY A 11 -0.64 16.00 20.82
C GLY A 11 -1.64 15.43 19.81
N ILE A 12 -2.20 16.33 18.99
CA ILE A 12 -3.22 16.07 17.95
C ILE A 12 -2.91 14.81 17.11
N TYR A 13 -1.62 14.49 16.90
CA TYR A 13 -1.15 13.27 16.24
C TYR A 13 -1.56 11.97 16.94
N GLY A 14 -1.52 11.90 18.28
CA GLY A 14 -1.98 10.74 19.05
C GLY A 14 -3.47 10.51 18.88
N ARG A 15 -4.27 11.58 18.93
CA ARG A 15 -5.72 11.52 18.69
C ARG A 15 -6.07 11.17 17.24
N VAL A 16 -5.28 11.57 16.25
CA VAL A 16 -5.51 11.20 14.83
C VAL A 16 -5.12 9.75 14.58
N VAL A 17 -4.01 9.27 15.13
CA VAL A 17 -3.59 7.85 15.05
C VAL A 17 -4.56 6.94 15.81
N GLU A 18 -5.08 7.38 16.96
CA GLU A 18 -6.07 6.65 17.75
C GLU A 18 -7.47 6.70 17.12
N ALA A 19 -7.87 7.81 16.48
CA ALA A 19 -9.14 7.91 15.76
C ALA A 19 -9.14 7.10 14.45
N LEU A 20 -8.02 7.10 13.70
CA LEU A 20 -7.84 6.26 12.51
C LEU A 20 -7.65 4.79 12.90
N GLY A 21 -6.83 4.51 13.91
CA GLY A 21 -6.57 3.17 14.43
C GLY A 21 -7.78 2.54 15.13
N GLY A 22 -8.57 3.32 15.87
CA GLY A 22 -9.78 2.89 16.55
C GLY A 22 -10.94 2.56 15.60
N ARG A 23 -11.12 3.35 14.52
CA ARG A 23 -12.11 3.05 13.47
C ARG A 23 -11.71 1.85 12.61
N VAL A 24 -10.43 1.71 12.30
CA VAL A 24 -9.94 0.56 11.52
C VAL A 24 -9.88 -0.69 12.40
N GLY A 25 -9.62 -0.58 13.70
CA GLY A 25 -9.51 -1.69 14.63
C GLY A 25 -10.86 -2.28 15.06
N GLY A 26 -11.87 -1.48 15.35
CA GLY A 26 -13.17 -1.98 15.83
C GLY A 26 -14.14 -2.43 14.74
N GLY A 27 -14.01 -1.89 13.53
CA GLY A 27 -14.99 -2.07 12.45
C GLY A 27 -14.90 -3.38 11.65
N PRO A 28 -15.80 -3.58 10.67
CA PRO A 28 -15.83 -4.77 9.81
C PRO A 28 -14.53 -4.95 9.00
N VAL A 29 -13.86 -3.85 8.65
CA VAL A 29 -12.55 -3.89 7.98
C VAL A 29 -11.48 -4.44 8.92
N GLY A 30 -11.43 -3.99 10.18
CA GLY A 30 -10.52 -4.52 11.20
C GLY A 30 -10.73 -5.98 11.51
N ALA A 31 -11.99 -6.42 11.56
CA ALA A 31 -12.32 -7.83 11.71
C ALA A 31 -11.77 -8.66 10.55
N ARG A 32 -11.92 -8.19 9.31
CA ARG A 32 -11.37 -8.84 8.11
C ARG A 32 -9.83 -8.86 8.10
N LEU A 33 -9.18 -7.76 8.46
CA LEU A 33 -7.71 -7.67 8.54
C LEU A 33 -7.16 -8.62 9.62
N ARG A 34 -7.81 -8.70 10.79
CA ARG A 34 -7.43 -9.66 11.83
C ARG A 34 -7.63 -11.11 11.37
N ALA A 35 -8.74 -11.41 10.72
CA ALA A 35 -9.00 -12.75 10.19
C ALA A 35 -7.95 -13.14 9.13
N TRP A 36 -7.61 -12.22 8.23
CA TRP A 36 -6.54 -12.37 7.27
C TRP A 36 -5.19 -12.63 7.96
N TYR A 37 -4.79 -11.78 8.92
CA TYR A 37 -3.52 -11.92 9.62
C TYR A 37 -3.40 -13.26 10.37
N ARG A 38 -4.50 -13.74 10.95
CA ARG A 38 -4.55 -15.05 11.61
C ARG A 38 -4.45 -16.22 10.64
N SER A 39 -4.90 -16.06 9.39
CA SER A 39 -4.82 -17.09 8.34
C SER A 39 -3.40 -17.33 7.82
N VAL A 40 -2.48 -16.39 8.08
CA VAL A 40 -1.05 -16.55 7.80
C VAL A 40 -0.39 -17.32 8.93
N ASP A 41 0.49 -18.24 8.56
CA ASP A 41 1.38 -19.00 9.44
C ASP A 41 2.09 -18.05 10.43
N PRO A 42 2.02 -18.35 11.74
CA PRO A 42 2.60 -17.51 12.79
C PRO A 42 4.04 -17.06 12.52
N ARG A 43 4.85 -17.92 11.89
CA ARG A 43 6.26 -17.62 11.59
C ARG A 43 6.42 -16.50 10.56
N TYR A 44 5.51 -16.40 9.60
CA TYR A 44 5.62 -15.48 8.46
C TYR A 44 4.73 -14.24 8.58
N ARG A 45 3.84 -14.18 9.58
CA ARG A 45 2.95 -13.05 9.85
C ARG A 45 3.61 -11.66 9.78
N PRO A 46 4.68 -11.36 10.54
CA PRO A 46 5.24 -10.00 10.56
C PRO A 46 5.83 -9.61 9.20
N VAL A 47 6.53 -10.54 8.54
CA VAL A 47 7.13 -10.31 7.22
C VAL A 47 6.04 -10.15 6.16
N THR A 48 4.98 -10.94 6.22
CA THR A 48 3.85 -10.84 5.28
C THR A 48 3.13 -9.51 5.44
N ALA A 49 2.85 -9.08 6.68
CA ALA A 49 2.25 -7.77 6.93
C ALA A 49 3.16 -6.62 6.46
N GLY A 50 4.46 -6.68 6.78
CA GLY A 50 5.42 -5.65 6.38
C GLY A 50 5.59 -5.53 4.88
N THR A 51 5.70 -6.65 4.16
CA THR A 51 5.82 -6.65 2.69
C THR A 51 4.56 -6.16 2.00
N TRP A 52 3.38 -6.51 2.48
CA TRP A 52 2.12 -5.95 1.97
C TRP A 52 1.98 -4.47 2.26
N ALA A 53 2.32 -4.02 3.47
CA ALA A 53 2.32 -2.60 3.82
C ALA A 53 3.27 -1.82 2.90
N LEU A 54 4.49 -2.31 2.72
CA LEU A 54 5.47 -1.70 1.82
C LEU A 54 4.95 -1.67 0.38
N ALA A 55 4.42 -2.78 -0.13
CA ALA A 55 3.83 -2.85 -1.46
C ALA A 55 2.71 -1.82 -1.63
N LEU A 56 1.76 -1.72 -0.69
CA LEU A 56 0.68 -0.74 -0.76
C LEU A 56 1.21 0.70 -0.75
N VAL A 57 2.19 1.00 0.10
CA VAL A 57 2.79 2.34 0.18
C VAL A 57 3.52 2.70 -1.10
N VAL A 58 4.46 1.87 -1.57
CA VAL A 58 5.30 2.26 -2.71
C VAL A 58 4.63 1.98 -4.06
N TYR A 59 3.99 0.83 -4.21
CA TYR A 59 3.36 0.44 -5.46
C TYR A 59 2.05 1.16 -5.62
N ALA A 60 1.14 1.15 -4.65
CA ALA A 60 -0.18 1.75 -4.87
C ALA A 60 -0.19 3.26 -4.64
N VAL A 61 0.20 3.72 -3.45
CA VAL A 61 0.08 5.14 -3.08
C VAL A 61 1.17 5.98 -3.74
N GLY A 62 2.43 5.57 -3.61
CA GLY A 62 3.60 6.30 -4.08
C GLY A 62 3.59 6.47 -5.60
N ASP A 63 3.52 5.36 -6.34
CA ASP A 63 3.44 5.39 -7.80
C ASP A 63 2.27 6.24 -8.29
N THR A 64 1.03 5.95 -7.87
CA THR A 64 -0.15 6.68 -8.35
C THR A 64 -0.10 8.17 -8.00
N GLY A 65 0.35 8.52 -6.79
CA GLY A 65 0.52 9.93 -6.39
C GLY A 65 1.62 10.65 -7.17
N LEU A 66 2.72 9.97 -7.50
CA LEU A 66 3.76 10.55 -8.33
C LEU A 66 3.34 10.67 -9.80
N THR A 67 2.59 9.70 -10.33
CA THR A 67 2.00 9.79 -11.67
C THR A 67 1.08 11.01 -11.77
N THR A 68 0.24 11.28 -10.77
CA THR A 68 -0.62 12.48 -10.81
C THR A 68 0.17 13.78 -10.76
N VAL A 69 1.28 13.83 -10.02
CA VAL A 69 2.19 14.99 -10.02
C VAL A 69 2.83 15.17 -11.39
N VAL A 70 3.40 14.11 -12.00
CA VAL A 70 4.02 14.19 -13.33
C VAL A 70 3.01 14.67 -14.39
N LEU A 71 1.77 14.18 -14.35
CA LEU A 71 0.71 14.63 -15.26
C LEU A 71 0.34 16.11 -15.02
N ALA A 72 0.28 16.54 -13.76
CA ALA A 72 0.00 17.94 -13.41
C ALA A 72 1.11 18.90 -13.88
N LEU A 73 2.35 18.42 -13.97
CA LEU A 73 3.51 19.15 -14.49
C LEU A 73 3.60 19.13 -16.03
N GLY A 74 2.58 18.61 -16.73
CA GLY A 74 2.55 18.56 -18.21
C GLY A 74 3.23 17.33 -18.81
N GLY A 75 3.60 16.34 -18.00
CA GLY A 75 4.04 15.04 -18.47
C GLY A 75 2.91 14.21 -19.09
N PHE A 76 3.24 13.06 -19.65
CA PHE A 76 2.27 12.15 -20.26
C PHE A 76 2.39 10.72 -19.69
N GLU A 77 1.26 10.02 -19.63
CA GLU A 77 1.21 8.61 -19.26
C GLU A 77 1.51 7.72 -20.48
N ALA A 78 2.57 6.93 -20.42
CA ALA A 78 2.99 6.06 -21.52
C ALA A 78 2.15 4.77 -21.59
N ASN A 79 1.61 4.30 -20.47
CA ASN A 79 0.86 3.06 -20.39
C ASN A 79 -0.53 3.21 -21.05
N PRO A 80 -0.85 2.45 -22.11
CA PRO A 80 -2.13 2.55 -22.81
C PRO A 80 -3.33 2.22 -21.92
N ILE A 81 -3.16 1.31 -20.96
CA ILE A 81 -4.23 0.93 -20.03
C ILE A 81 -4.51 2.09 -19.08
N ALA A 82 -3.48 2.65 -18.45
CA ALA A 82 -3.63 3.79 -17.54
C ALA A 82 -4.26 5.00 -18.24
N ARG A 83 -3.88 5.26 -19.50
CA ARG A 83 -4.53 6.28 -20.36
C ARG A 83 -6.01 6.01 -20.58
N ALA A 84 -6.43 4.77 -20.82
CA ALA A 84 -7.84 4.44 -21.02
C ALA A 84 -8.67 4.73 -19.74
N PHE A 85 -8.14 4.39 -18.57
CA PHE A 85 -8.77 4.73 -17.29
C PHE A 85 -8.82 6.24 -17.06
N LEU A 86 -7.73 6.95 -17.33
CA LEU A 86 -7.65 8.40 -17.20
C LEU A 86 -8.63 9.11 -18.15
N ALA A 87 -8.76 8.64 -19.40
CA ALA A 87 -9.70 9.19 -20.38
C ALA A 87 -11.17 8.99 -19.98
N THR A 88 -11.47 7.91 -19.25
CA THR A 88 -12.84 7.58 -18.85
C THR A 88 -13.26 8.26 -17.55
N LEU A 89 -12.36 8.31 -16.56
CA LEU A 89 -12.68 8.69 -15.18
C LEU A 89 -11.81 9.84 -14.63
N GLY A 90 -10.91 10.41 -15.43
CA GLY A 90 -9.90 11.36 -14.94
C GLY A 90 -8.93 10.71 -13.95
N TYR A 91 -8.34 11.51 -13.06
CA TYR A 91 -7.42 11.02 -12.02
C TYR A 91 -7.99 9.90 -11.13
N PRO A 92 -9.28 9.88 -10.76
CA PRO A 92 -9.90 8.72 -10.10
C PRO A 92 -9.72 7.40 -10.86
N GLY A 93 -9.65 7.44 -12.19
CA GLY A 93 -9.37 6.28 -13.02
C GLY A 93 -8.03 5.61 -12.71
N LEU A 94 -7.00 6.38 -12.38
CA LEU A 94 -5.69 5.84 -11.99
C LEU A 94 -5.78 5.09 -10.66
N VAL A 95 -6.55 5.61 -9.71
CA VAL A 95 -6.80 4.95 -8.41
C VAL A 95 -7.56 3.64 -8.62
N VAL A 96 -8.58 3.63 -9.48
CA VAL A 96 -9.35 2.42 -9.82
C VAL A 96 -8.45 1.38 -10.48
N GLN A 97 -7.69 1.77 -11.50
CA GLN A 97 -6.75 0.89 -12.20
C GLN A 97 -5.75 0.27 -11.21
N LYS A 98 -5.21 1.08 -10.29
CA LYS A 98 -4.25 0.59 -9.30
C LYS A 98 -4.90 -0.33 -8.27
N GLY A 99 -6.11 -0.01 -7.83
CA GLY A 99 -6.91 -0.85 -6.96
C GLY A 99 -7.19 -2.22 -7.57
N LEU A 100 -7.51 -2.27 -8.88
CA LEU A 100 -7.69 -3.53 -9.61
C LEU A 100 -6.40 -4.35 -9.68
N ALA A 101 -5.26 -3.71 -9.94
CA ALA A 101 -3.96 -4.38 -9.93
C ALA A 101 -3.64 -4.98 -8.54
N VAL A 102 -3.86 -4.22 -7.47
CA VAL A 102 -3.69 -4.72 -6.09
C VAL A 102 -4.65 -5.87 -5.78
N ALA A 103 -5.92 -5.76 -6.17
CA ALA A 103 -6.91 -6.82 -5.97
C ALA A 103 -6.51 -8.12 -6.68
N LEU A 104 -5.97 -8.03 -7.89
CA LEU A 104 -5.43 -9.17 -8.63
C LEU A 104 -4.25 -9.80 -7.88
N LEU A 105 -3.30 -8.99 -7.40
CA LEU A 105 -2.16 -9.47 -6.63
C LEU A 105 -2.60 -10.16 -5.33
N VAL A 106 -3.59 -9.61 -4.62
CA VAL A 106 -4.17 -10.23 -3.43
C VAL A 106 -4.84 -11.56 -3.79
N GLY A 107 -5.53 -11.63 -4.93
CA GLY A 107 -6.09 -12.86 -5.47
C GLY A 107 -5.02 -13.92 -5.71
N ILE A 108 -3.97 -13.57 -6.45
CA ILE A 108 -2.83 -14.47 -6.73
C ILE A 108 -2.20 -14.95 -5.41
N TRP A 109 -1.92 -14.05 -4.47
CA TRP A 109 -1.38 -14.39 -3.15
C TRP A 109 -2.29 -15.37 -2.39
N ARG A 110 -3.61 -15.11 -2.38
CA ARG A 110 -4.58 -15.92 -1.66
C ARG A 110 -4.70 -17.33 -2.24
N TYR A 111 -4.67 -17.44 -3.56
CA TYR A 111 -4.84 -18.70 -4.27
C TYR A 111 -3.52 -19.36 -4.71
N TYR A 112 -2.38 -18.83 -4.26
CA TYR A 112 -1.07 -19.39 -4.60
C TYR A 112 -0.99 -20.85 -4.11
N PRO A 113 -0.65 -21.81 -5.00
CA PRO A 113 -0.68 -23.23 -4.66
C PRO A 113 0.43 -23.61 -3.68
N THR A 114 0.15 -24.59 -2.81
CA THR A 114 1.18 -25.32 -2.04
C THR A 114 1.98 -26.21 -2.97
N VAL A 115 3.29 -26.30 -2.75
CA VAL A 115 4.13 -27.39 -3.29
C VAL A 115 4.36 -28.38 -2.14
N GLY A 116 3.73 -29.56 -2.22
CA GLY A 116 3.82 -30.60 -1.18
C GLY A 116 3.14 -30.24 0.15
N ASP A 117 3.63 -30.82 1.24
CA ASP A 117 3.10 -30.63 2.61
C ASP A 117 3.65 -29.39 3.32
N ALA A 118 4.50 -28.61 2.65
CA ALA A 118 5.11 -27.41 3.22
C ALA A 118 4.12 -26.25 3.31
N SER A 119 4.34 -25.34 4.27
CA SER A 119 3.57 -24.10 4.39
C SER A 119 3.59 -23.28 3.09
N ARG A 120 2.43 -22.72 2.68
CA ARG A 120 2.28 -21.89 1.46
C ARG A 120 2.94 -20.53 1.60
N ASP A 121 3.06 -20.04 2.83
CA ASP A 121 3.37 -18.66 3.11
C ASP A 121 4.77 -18.17 2.68
N PRO A 122 5.87 -18.98 2.74
CA PRO A 122 7.14 -18.55 2.14
C PRO A 122 7.04 -18.26 0.65
N TRP A 123 6.27 -19.04 -0.11
CA TRP A 123 6.07 -18.82 -1.54
C TRP A 123 5.13 -17.64 -1.82
N ARG A 124 4.12 -17.48 -0.98
CA ARG A 124 3.20 -16.34 -1.07
C ARG A 124 3.90 -15.00 -0.87
N LEU A 125 5.00 -14.94 -0.10
CA LEU A 125 5.78 -13.70 0.09
C LEU A 125 6.38 -13.15 -1.22
N VAL A 126 6.55 -13.98 -2.25
CA VAL A 126 7.06 -13.53 -3.56
C VAL A 126 6.15 -12.45 -4.15
N VAL A 127 4.84 -12.59 -4.01
CA VAL A 127 3.85 -11.67 -4.60
C VAL A 127 3.98 -10.24 -4.06
N PRO A 128 3.85 -9.97 -2.74
CA PRO A 128 4.02 -8.62 -2.21
C PRO A 128 5.46 -8.11 -2.36
N THR A 129 6.46 -8.99 -2.37
CA THR A 129 7.87 -8.59 -2.57
C THR A 129 8.12 -8.06 -3.98
N ILE A 130 7.65 -8.74 -5.01
CA ILE A 130 7.76 -8.27 -6.41
C ILE A 130 7.01 -6.95 -6.57
N ALA A 131 5.80 -6.84 -6.00
CA ALA A 131 5.02 -5.60 -6.05
C ALA A 131 5.76 -4.45 -5.37
N ALA A 132 6.34 -4.66 -4.19
CA ALA A 132 7.14 -3.67 -3.48
C ALA A 132 8.39 -3.27 -4.28
N ALA A 133 9.16 -4.23 -4.80
CA ALA A 133 10.34 -3.94 -5.61
C ALA A 133 9.99 -3.10 -6.86
N ARG A 134 8.90 -3.47 -7.55
CA ARG A 134 8.42 -2.72 -8.71
C ARG A 134 7.92 -1.33 -8.32
N GLY A 135 7.22 -1.20 -7.19
CA GLY A 135 6.77 0.08 -6.66
C GLY A 135 7.93 1.02 -6.35
N LEU A 136 8.97 0.51 -5.67
CA LEU A 136 10.19 1.28 -5.39
C LEU A 136 10.87 1.76 -6.68
N GLN A 137 10.99 0.89 -7.68
CA GLN A 137 11.57 1.26 -8.97
C GLN A 137 10.77 2.40 -9.65
N LEU A 138 9.45 2.30 -9.67
CA LEU A 138 8.60 3.31 -10.30
C LEU A 138 8.65 4.65 -9.55
N VAL A 139 8.58 4.61 -8.21
CA VAL A 139 8.75 5.80 -7.37
C VAL A 139 10.09 6.48 -7.66
N ALA A 140 11.18 5.73 -7.75
CA ALA A 140 12.49 6.28 -8.07
C ALA A 140 12.53 6.95 -9.46
N ILE A 141 11.94 6.31 -10.48
CA ILE A 141 11.84 6.88 -11.83
C ILE A 141 11.02 8.18 -11.82
N HIS A 142 9.87 8.18 -11.15
CA HIS A 142 9.02 9.36 -11.13
C HIS A 142 9.61 10.50 -10.31
N VAL A 143 10.27 10.23 -9.19
CA VAL A 143 11.02 11.25 -8.44
C VAL A 143 12.11 11.85 -9.34
N SER A 144 12.87 11.02 -10.06
CA SER A 144 13.86 11.50 -11.03
C SER A 144 13.23 12.41 -12.09
N ASN A 145 12.08 12.04 -12.65
CA ASN A 145 11.40 12.85 -13.65
C ASN A 145 10.87 14.17 -13.08
N VAL A 146 10.30 14.15 -11.88
CA VAL A 146 9.81 15.36 -11.20
C VAL A 146 10.96 16.32 -10.92
N LEU A 147 12.10 15.83 -10.45
CA LEU A 147 13.29 16.65 -10.19
C LEU A 147 13.88 17.28 -11.45
N VAL A 148 13.63 16.72 -12.64
CA VAL A 148 14.06 17.31 -13.93
C VAL A 148 13.07 18.37 -14.41
N LEU A 149 11.80 18.29 -13.99
CA LEU A 149 10.72 19.17 -14.44
C LEU A 149 10.48 20.39 -13.53
N VAL A 150 11.11 20.42 -12.35
CA VAL A 150 11.06 21.53 -11.36
C VAL A 150 12.39 22.26 -11.36
#